data_AF-A0A9W4HVM5-F1
#
_entry.id   AF-A0A9W4HVM5-F1
#
_cell.length_a   1.000
_cell.length_b   1.000
_cell.length_c   1.000
_cell.angle_alpha   90.00
_cell.angle_beta   90.00
_cell.angle_gamma   90.00
#
_symmetry.space_group_name_H-M   'P 1'
#
loop_
_entity.id
_entity.type
_entity.pdbx_description
1 polymer ?
#
loop_
_entity_poly.entity_id
_entity_poly.type
_entity_poly.pdbx_seq_one_letter_code
_entity_poly.pdbx_strand_id
1 'polypeptide(L)'
;IMSCNIASVLGYGTPVYPQVADLFSKKQSSDAANESAPAMETEYVSNSPTELCSQLKLNQAFQAIRLTFQTLFVLLRYSNFPNAIPGIHISLAFLWRVSFHRSVMESLEATVPWQAVAGFLNSLFSHNTVFSRIQDEKFPIGEYETAPQLPEDFLIRGQVWSQFYYPNNFFKDTSGYGISIDEMDSEEVVRRHRCLWLGVQIAKVS
;
A
#
# COMPACT_ATOMS: atom_id res chain seq x y z
N ILE A 1 12.39 -4.60 1.71
CA ILE A 1 11.94 -4.41 3.11
C ILE A 1 10.44 -4.15 3.17
N MET A 2 9.92 -3.06 2.56
CA MET A 2 8.48 -2.74 2.65
C MET A 2 7.56 -3.83 2.09
N SER A 3 7.89 -4.45 0.97
CA SER A 3 7.10 -5.57 0.42
C SER A 3 6.97 -6.75 1.40
N CYS A 4 8.06 -7.13 2.06
CA CYS A 4 8.09 -8.18 3.08
C CYS A 4 7.24 -7.80 4.30
N ASN A 5 7.38 -6.56 4.78
CA ASN A 5 6.59 -6.06 5.92
C ASN A 5 5.08 -6.14 5.64
N ILE A 6 4.66 -5.70 4.44
CA ILE A 6 3.27 -5.79 3.99
C ILE A 6 2.82 -7.26 3.90
N ALA A 7 3.66 -8.16 3.37
CA ALA A 7 3.33 -9.58 3.33
C ALA A 7 3.09 -10.15 4.74
N SER A 8 3.87 -9.72 5.74
CA SER A 8 3.63 -10.08 7.14
C SER A 8 2.33 -9.52 7.70
N VAL A 9 1.94 -8.28 7.34
CA VAL A 9 0.63 -7.71 7.71
C VAL A 9 -0.52 -8.54 7.16
N LEU A 10 -0.37 -9.06 5.95
CA LEU A 10 -1.36 -9.93 5.32
C LEU A 10 -1.32 -11.38 5.85
N GLY A 11 -0.44 -11.67 6.81
CA GLY A 11 -0.30 -12.99 7.41
C GLY A 11 0.33 -14.01 6.49
N TYR A 12 1.19 -13.61 5.55
CA TYR A 12 1.89 -14.54 4.65
C TYR A 12 2.61 -15.64 5.44
N GLY A 13 2.44 -16.89 5.01
CA GLY A 13 2.96 -18.07 5.72
C GLY A 13 2.08 -18.54 6.89
N THR A 14 0.94 -17.90 7.15
CA THR A 14 -0.06 -18.35 8.13
C THR A 14 -1.28 -18.98 7.46
N PRO A 15 -2.06 -19.82 8.18
CA PRO A 15 -3.30 -20.39 7.64
C PRO A 15 -4.39 -19.37 7.28
N VAL A 16 -4.27 -18.11 7.73
CA VAL A 16 -5.23 -17.04 7.46
C VAL A 16 -4.97 -16.38 6.09
N TYR A 17 -3.75 -16.49 5.56
CA TYR A 17 -3.35 -15.85 4.31
C TYR A 17 -4.28 -16.14 3.12
N PRO A 18 -4.76 -17.38 2.87
CA PRO A 18 -5.65 -17.64 1.73
C PRO A 18 -6.96 -16.85 1.78
N GLN A 19 -7.52 -16.62 2.98
CA GLN A 19 -8.75 -15.85 3.17
C GLN A 19 -8.50 -14.35 2.89
N VAL A 20 -7.37 -13.84 3.38
CA VAL A 20 -6.92 -12.46 3.11
C VAL A 20 -6.64 -12.28 1.61
N ALA A 21 -5.99 -13.25 0.97
CA ALA A 21 -5.69 -13.22 -0.45
C ALA A 21 -6.98 -13.20 -1.30
N ASP A 22 -7.99 -14.00 -0.93
CA ASP A 22 -9.30 -13.99 -1.60
C ASP A 22 -10.00 -12.62 -1.46
N LEU A 23 -9.94 -12.01 -0.27
CA LEU A 23 -10.46 -10.66 -0.04
C LEU A 23 -9.84 -9.64 -1.01
N PHE A 24 -8.52 -9.68 -1.21
CA PHE A 24 -7.82 -8.77 -2.11
C PHE A 24 -7.94 -9.14 -3.59
N SER A 25 -8.38 -10.36 -3.95
CA SER A 25 -8.52 -10.81 -5.34
C SER A 25 -9.89 -10.45 -5.94
N LYS A 26 -10.89 -10.16 -5.11
CA LYS A 26 -12.23 -9.78 -5.57
C LYS A 26 -12.24 -8.32 -6.00
N LYS A 27 -12.71 -8.05 -7.24
CA LYS A 27 -13.03 -6.70 -7.71
C LYS A 27 -14.32 -6.28 -7.00
N GLN A 28 -14.31 -5.11 -6.37
CA GLN A 28 -15.47 -4.65 -5.61
C GLN A 28 -16.63 -4.35 -6.55
N SER A 29 -17.74 -5.08 -6.40
CA SER A 29 -19.06 -4.60 -6.81
C SER A 29 -19.58 -3.67 -5.71
N SER A 30 -20.07 -2.49 -6.09
CA SER A 30 -20.94 -1.71 -5.21
C SER A 30 -22.12 -2.59 -4.83
N ASP A 31 -22.24 -2.91 -3.54
CA ASP A 31 -23.49 -3.05 -2.78
C ASP A 31 -23.30 -4.08 -1.65
N ALA A 32 -23.39 -3.62 -0.40
CA ALA A 32 -24.03 -4.34 0.70
C ALA A 32 -24.08 -3.47 1.96
N ALA A 33 -25.29 -3.22 2.45
CA ALA A 33 -25.58 -2.71 3.77
C ALA A 33 -26.10 -3.84 4.68
N ASN A 34 -25.62 -3.80 5.92
CA ASN A 34 -26.21 -4.23 7.20
C ASN A 34 -26.56 -5.71 7.47
N GLU A 35 -26.03 -6.20 8.60
CA GLU A 35 -26.76 -6.78 9.76
C GLU A 35 -25.71 -7.11 10.86
N SER A 36 -25.60 -6.31 11.93
CA SER A 36 -26.30 -6.36 13.24
C SER A 36 -26.04 -7.61 14.11
N ALA A 37 -25.45 -7.38 15.29
CA ALA A 37 -25.14 -8.33 16.37
C ALA A 37 -26.35 -8.68 17.25
N PRO A 38 -26.20 -9.64 18.18
CA PRO A 38 -26.42 -9.30 19.59
C PRO A 38 -25.39 -9.93 20.57
N ALA A 39 -25.57 -9.59 21.85
CA ALA A 39 -24.57 -9.51 22.92
C ALA A 39 -24.54 -10.68 23.93
N MET A 40 -23.43 -10.69 24.70
CA MET A 40 -23.27 -11.05 26.12
C MET A 40 -23.35 -12.53 26.56
N GLU A 41 -22.27 -13.05 27.16
CA GLU A 41 -22.22 -13.54 28.56
C GLU A 41 -20.79 -14.02 28.97
N THR A 42 -20.62 -14.13 30.29
CA THR A 42 -19.43 -14.03 31.16
C THR A 42 -18.42 -15.19 31.19
N GLU A 43 -17.17 -14.80 31.49
CA GLU A 43 -16.05 -15.47 32.21
C GLU A 43 -15.91 -17.00 32.19
N TYR A 44 -14.75 -17.50 31.71
CA TYR A 44 -13.95 -18.55 32.37
C TYR A 44 -12.50 -18.48 31.83
N VAL A 45 -11.54 -18.04 32.66
CA VAL A 45 -10.10 -18.08 32.33
C VAL A 45 -9.61 -19.52 32.52
N SER A 46 -9.42 -20.22 31.41
CA SER A 46 -8.66 -21.47 31.36
C SER A 46 -7.88 -21.46 30.05
N ASN A 47 -6.61 -21.08 30.13
CA ASN A 47 -5.72 -20.94 28.98
C ASN A 47 -5.55 -22.29 28.27
N SER A 48 -6.45 -22.58 27.34
CA SER A 48 -6.35 -23.71 26.42
C SER A 48 -5.26 -23.41 25.38
N PRO A 49 -4.60 -24.44 24.81
CA PRO A 49 -3.61 -24.25 23.74
C PRO A 49 -4.14 -23.46 22.54
N THR A 50 -5.46 -23.53 22.29
CA THR A 50 -6.15 -22.80 21.22
C THR A 50 -6.23 -21.31 21.49
N GLU A 51 -6.49 -20.91 22.73
CA GLU A 51 -6.58 -19.49 23.13
C GLU A 51 -5.20 -18.82 23.11
N LEU A 52 -4.16 -19.52 23.60
CA LEU A 52 -2.77 -19.07 23.49
C LEU A 52 -2.33 -18.91 22.03
N CYS A 53 -2.71 -19.85 21.16
CA CYS A 53 -2.42 -19.77 19.73
C CYS A 53 -3.12 -18.58 19.05
N SER A 54 -4.38 -18.30 19.41
CA SER A 54 -5.12 -17.13 18.93
C SER A 54 -4.49 -15.82 19.42
N GLN A 55 -4.09 -15.74 20.70
CA GLN A 55 -3.40 -14.57 21.25
C GLN A 55 -2.04 -14.34 20.60
N LEU A 56 -1.25 -15.40 20.37
CA LEU A 56 0.03 -15.32 19.68
C LEU A 56 -0.14 -14.80 18.24
N LYS A 57 -1.17 -15.25 17.53
CA LYS A 57 -1.50 -14.76 16.17
C LYS A 57 -1.91 -13.29 16.16
N LEU A 58 -2.75 -12.88 17.11
CA LEU A 58 -3.18 -11.48 17.25
C LEU A 58 -1.98 -10.58 17.56
N ASN A 59 -1.10 -11.02 18.47
CA ASN A 59 0.13 -10.33 18.79
C ASN A 59 1.07 -10.23 17.57
N GLN A 60 1.24 -11.30 16.80
CA GLN A 60 2.06 -11.28 15.58
C GLN A 60 1.50 -10.32 14.52
N ALA A 61 0.18 -10.33 14.29
CA ALA A 61 -0.46 -9.40 13.36
C ALA A 61 -0.26 -7.94 13.82
N PHE A 62 -0.47 -7.66 15.11
CA PHE A 62 -0.24 -6.34 15.68
C PHE A 62 1.23 -5.89 15.55
N GLN A 63 2.19 -6.77 15.83
CA GLN A 63 3.61 -6.45 15.64
C GLN A 63 3.95 -6.23 14.17
N ALA A 64 3.37 -6.99 13.24
CA ALA A 64 3.58 -6.81 11.80
C ALA A 64 3.06 -5.44 11.33
N ILE A 65 1.86 -5.05 11.76
CA ILE A 65 1.26 -3.74 11.46
C ILE A 65 2.13 -2.63 12.02
N ARG A 66 2.50 -2.73 13.31
CA ARG A 66 3.36 -1.76 13.97
C ARG A 66 4.71 -1.63 13.28
N LEU A 67 5.39 -2.74 12.99
CA LEU A 67 6.68 -2.73 12.31
C LEU A 67 6.57 -2.10 10.92
N THR A 68 5.52 -2.44 10.16
CA THR A 68 5.29 -1.90 8.81
C THR A 68 5.17 -0.39 8.83
N PHE A 69 4.31 0.16 9.69
CA PHE A 69 4.08 1.60 9.73
C PHE A 69 5.16 2.38 10.48
N GLN A 70 5.88 1.76 11.42
CA GLN A 70 7.12 2.32 11.96
C GLN A 70 8.21 2.40 10.88
N THR A 71 8.31 1.39 10.02
CA THR A 71 9.25 1.43 8.88
C THR A 71 8.85 2.53 7.91
N LEU A 72 7.55 2.66 7.58
CA LEU A 72 7.04 3.77 6.76
C LEU A 72 7.39 5.13 7.39
N PHE A 73 7.17 5.29 8.70
CA PHE A 73 7.52 6.53 9.41
C PHE A 73 9.00 6.88 9.29
N VAL A 74 9.89 5.90 9.44
CA VAL A 74 11.33 6.09 9.23
C VAL A 74 11.61 6.50 7.79
N LEU A 75 11.06 5.81 6.80
CA LEU A 75 11.27 6.16 5.39
C LEU A 75 10.82 7.60 5.09
N LEU A 76 9.64 8.00 5.59
CA LEU A 76 9.12 9.36 5.44
C LEU A 76 10.04 10.42 6.08
N ARG A 77 10.65 10.12 7.23
CA ARG A 77 11.61 11.01 7.88
C ARG A 77 12.89 11.19 7.07
N TYR A 78 13.27 10.19 6.28
CA TYR A 78 14.44 10.18 5.41
C TYR A 78 14.08 10.40 3.94
N SER A 79 12.93 11.01 3.64
CA SER A 79 12.46 11.23 2.26
C SER A 79 13.37 12.13 1.40
N ASN A 80 14.26 12.89 2.04
CA ASN A 80 15.30 13.67 1.35
C ASN A 80 16.34 12.77 0.66
N PHE A 81 16.41 11.49 1.03
CA PHE A 81 17.26 10.51 0.36
C PHE A 81 16.44 9.76 -0.70
N PRO A 82 16.84 9.80 -1.99
CA PRO A 82 16.08 9.18 -3.08
C PRO A 82 15.75 7.70 -2.85
N ASN A 83 16.63 6.96 -2.18
CA ASN A 83 16.47 5.54 -1.87
C ASN A 83 15.29 5.22 -0.94
N ALA A 84 14.77 6.20 -0.19
CA ALA A 84 13.61 6.00 0.67
C ALA A 84 12.29 6.03 -0.12
N ILE A 85 12.26 6.79 -1.23
CA ILE A 85 11.03 7.07 -1.99
C ILE A 85 10.39 5.80 -2.58
N PRO A 86 11.13 4.82 -3.15
CA PRO A 86 10.52 3.57 -3.61
C PRO A 86 9.75 2.83 -2.50
N GLY A 87 10.29 2.82 -1.28
CA GLY A 87 9.62 2.20 -0.14
C GLY A 87 8.37 2.96 0.29
N ILE A 88 8.39 4.30 0.23
CA ILE A 88 7.22 5.14 0.49
C ILE A 88 6.15 4.91 -0.59
N HIS A 89 6.56 4.86 -1.86
CA HIS A 89 5.68 4.60 -3.00
C HIS A 89 4.93 3.26 -2.86
N ILE A 90 5.65 2.18 -2.56
CA ILE A 90 5.06 0.86 -2.26
C ILE A 90 4.03 0.96 -1.13
N SER A 91 4.35 1.72 -0.08
CA SER A 91 3.47 1.87 1.09
C SER A 91 2.21 2.64 0.78
N LEU A 92 2.31 3.70 -0.02
CA LEU A 92 1.15 4.46 -0.50
C LEU A 92 0.27 3.61 -1.41
N ALA A 93 0.85 2.80 -2.30
CA ALA A 93 0.10 1.88 -3.15
C ALA A 93 -0.65 0.82 -2.32
N PHE A 94 -0.03 0.31 -1.25
CA PHE A 94 -0.69 -0.58 -0.30
C PHE A 94 -1.81 0.11 0.46
N LEU A 95 -1.57 1.31 1.00
CA LEU A 95 -2.60 2.12 1.69
C LEU A 95 -3.81 2.41 0.79
N TRP A 96 -3.55 2.76 -0.46
CA TRP A 96 -4.59 2.92 -1.48
C TRP A 96 -5.34 1.62 -1.74
N ARG A 97 -4.67 0.45 -1.76
CA ARG A 97 -5.40 -0.82 -1.92
C ARG A 97 -6.29 -1.11 -0.72
N VAL A 98 -5.78 -0.96 0.50
CA VAL A 98 -6.55 -1.30 1.71
C VAL A 98 -7.68 -0.31 1.98
N SER A 99 -7.64 0.91 1.44
CA SER A 99 -8.75 1.87 1.59
C SER A 99 -10.05 1.37 0.95
N PHE A 100 -9.98 0.48 -0.03
CA PHE A 100 -11.18 -0.19 -0.58
C PHE A 100 -11.75 -1.27 0.35
N HIS A 101 -11.02 -1.71 1.37
CA HIS A 101 -11.43 -2.76 2.29
C HIS A 101 -11.62 -2.18 3.70
N ARG A 102 -12.80 -1.60 3.96
CA ARG A 102 -13.13 -0.88 5.20
C ARG A 102 -12.70 -1.60 6.48
N SER A 103 -13.02 -2.88 6.63
CA SER A 103 -12.66 -3.67 7.82
C SER A 103 -11.15 -3.79 8.03
N VAL A 104 -10.36 -3.85 6.95
CA VAL A 104 -8.91 -3.86 7.01
C VAL A 104 -8.40 -2.46 7.35
N MET A 105 -8.95 -1.43 6.72
CA MET A 105 -8.55 -0.04 6.96
C MET A 105 -8.77 0.39 8.42
N GLU A 106 -9.92 0.05 9.02
CA GLU A 106 -10.24 0.32 10.43
C GLU A 106 -9.21 -0.30 11.40
N SER A 107 -8.57 -1.41 11.01
CA SER A 107 -7.52 -2.05 11.82
C SER A 107 -6.15 -1.39 11.67
N LEU A 108 -5.91 -0.68 10.55
CA LEU A 108 -4.61 -0.11 10.21
C LEU A 108 -4.53 1.39 10.52
N GLU A 109 -5.63 2.12 10.34
CA GLU A 109 -5.68 3.59 10.28
C GLU A 109 -5.01 4.29 11.47
N ALA A 110 -5.17 3.74 12.68
CA ALA A 110 -4.63 4.32 13.90
C ALA A 110 -3.10 4.21 13.99
N THR A 111 -2.49 3.29 13.24
CA THR A 111 -1.04 3.06 13.24
C THR A 111 -0.35 3.79 12.08
N VAL A 112 -1.09 4.19 11.04
CA VAL A 112 -0.52 4.89 9.89
C VAL A 112 -0.03 6.28 10.32
N PRO A 113 1.21 6.68 9.97
CA PRO A 113 1.75 7.98 10.32
C PRO A 113 1.21 9.09 9.38
N TRP A 114 -0.10 9.34 9.40
CA TRP A 114 -0.79 10.24 8.45
C TRP A 114 -0.17 11.64 8.36
N GLN A 115 0.24 12.21 9.50
CA GLN A 115 0.88 13.53 9.52
C GLN A 115 2.21 13.53 8.74
N ALA A 116 3.01 12.47 8.89
CA ALA A 116 4.26 12.33 8.14
C ALA A 116 4.00 12.03 6.66
N VAL A 117 2.95 11.26 6.33
CA VAL A 117 2.51 11.04 4.95
C VAL A 117 2.13 12.35 4.28
N ALA A 118 1.28 13.15 4.92
CA ALA A 118 0.88 14.47 4.41
C ALA A 118 2.08 15.41 4.27
N GLY A 119 2.98 15.43 5.27
CA GLY A 119 4.21 16.22 5.21
C GLY A 119 5.11 15.84 4.03
N PHE A 120 5.30 14.54 3.80
CA PHE A 120 6.03 14.03 2.65
C PHE A 120 5.36 14.45 1.32
N LEU A 121 4.07 14.18 1.15
CA LEU A 121 3.35 14.55 -0.07
C LEU A 121 3.42 16.05 -0.36
N ASN A 122 3.30 16.88 0.68
CA ASN A 122 3.44 18.32 0.55
C ASN A 122 4.84 18.75 0.13
N SER A 123 5.88 18.03 0.57
CA SER A 123 7.27 18.30 0.15
C SER A 123 7.56 17.95 -1.32
N LEU A 124 6.71 17.14 -1.95
CA LEU A 124 6.87 16.77 -3.37
C LEU A 124 6.35 17.85 -4.34
N PHE A 125 5.60 18.85 -3.87
CA PHE A 125 5.12 19.92 -4.74
C PHE A 125 6.28 20.78 -5.23
N SER A 126 6.27 21.07 -6.52
CA SER A 126 7.25 21.94 -7.19
C SER A 126 6.52 22.86 -8.17
N HIS A 127 7.20 23.89 -8.68
CA HIS A 127 6.63 24.82 -9.65
C HIS A 127 6.17 24.14 -10.95
N ASN A 128 6.70 22.96 -11.28
CA ASN A 128 6.34 22.17 -12.45
C ASN A 128 5.23 21.14 -12.17
N THR A 129 4.61 21.16 -10.99
CA THR A 129 3.58 20.20 -10.65
C THR A 129 2.29 20.47 -11.42
N VAL A 130 1.94 19.53 -12.31
CA VAL A 130 0.70 19.58 -13.10
C VAL A 130 -0.44 18.91 -12.34
N PHE A 131 -1.26 19.71 -11.64
CA PHE A 131 -2.35 19.21 -10.79
C PHE A 131 -3.41 18.39 -11.53
N SER A 132 -3.73 18.74 -12.78
CA SER A 132 -4.71 18.00 -13.59
C SER A 132 -4.32 16.53 -13.78
N ARG A 133 -3.03 16.24 -13.92
CA ARG A 133 -2.52 14.86 -14.04
C ARG A 133 -2.56 14.11 -12.72
N ILE A 134 -2.31 14.79 -11.61
CA ILE A 134 -2.36 14.18 -10.26
C ILE A 134 -3.79 13.80 -9.88
N GLN A 135 -4.77 14.59 -10.32
CA GLN A 135 -6.18 14.38 -10.01
C GLN A 135 -6.88 13.35 -10.93
N ASP A 136 -6.21 12.93 -12.01
CA ASP A 136 -6.73 11.95 -12.96
C ASP A 136 -7.14 10.64 -12.25
N GLU A 137 -8.19 10.00 -12.76
CA GLU A 137 -8.62 8.69 -12.29
C GLU A 137 -7.73 7.58 -12.84
N LYS A 138 -7.13 7.81 -14.01
CA LYS A 138 -6.24 6.85 -14.66
C LYS A 138 -4.89 6.82 -13.96
N PHE A 139 -4.29 5.64 -13.98
CA PHE A 139 -2.92 5.46 -13.53
C PHE A 139 -1.98 6.40 -14.30
N PRO A 140 -1.06 7.11 -13.63
CA PRO A 140 -0.15 8.04 -14.28
C PRO A 140 0.89 7.30 -15.12
N ILE A 141 0.66 7.29 -16.43
CA ILE A 141 1.58 6.83 -17.47
C ILE A 141 2.39 8.05 -17.95
N GLY A 142 3.67 7.85 -18.29
CA GLY A 142 4.57 8.94 -18.72
C GLY A 142 4.11 9.65 -19.99
N GLU A 143 4.70 10.83 -20.28
CA GLU A 143 4.32 11.70 -21.40
C GLU A 143 4.46 11.07 -22.80
N TYR A 144 5.26 10.00 -22.92
CA TYR A 144 5.54 9.30 -24.17
C TYR A 144 4.76 7.99 -24.35
N GLU A 145 3.66 7.80 -23.60
CA GLU A 145 2.86 6.55 -23.58
C GLU A 145 3.63 5.28 -23.12
N THR A 146 4.93 5.39 -22.87
CA THR A 146 5.68 4.45 -22.06
C THR A 146 5.54 4.85 -20.60
N ALA A 147 4.92 3.99 -19.80
CA ALA A 147 5.13 4.07 -18.36
C ALA A 147 6.54 3.54 -18.12
N PRO A 148 7.52 4.35 -17.66
CA PRO A 148 8.74 3.76 -17.17
C PRO A 148 8.30 2.96 -15.94
N GLN A 149 8.27 1.64 -16.10
CA GLN A 149 8.03 0.77 -14.97
C GLN A 149 9.24 0.99 -14.05
N LEU A 150 8.96 1.38 -12.82
CA LEU A 150 9.99 1.64 -11.83
C LEU A 150 10.51 0.29 -11.31
N PRO A 151 11.76 0.21 -10.82
CA PRO A 151 12.30 -1.01 -10.23
C PRO A 151 11.39 -1.61 -9.14
N GLU A 152 10.77 -0.77 -8.31
CA GLU A 152 9.81 -1.19 -7.30
C GLU A 152 8.51 -1.77 -7.85
N ASP A 153 8.12 -1.42 -9.09
CA ASP A 153 6.90 -1.97 -9.68
C ASP A 153 7.05 -3.46 -9.93
N PHE A 154 8.23 -3.87 -10.43
CA PHE A 154 8.59 -5.28 -10.61
C PHE A 154 8.71 -6.00 -9.27
N LEU A 155 9.18 -5.33 -8.22
CA LEU A 155 9.30 -5.92 -6.89
C LEU A 155 7.95 -6.34 -6.31
N ILE A 156 6.91 -5.54 -6.53
CA ILE A 156 5.57 -5.81 -6.01
C ILE A 156 4.65 -6.48 -7.04
N ARG A 157 5.13 -6.74 -8.26
CA ARG A 157 4.37 -7.45 -9.28
C ARG A 157 4.02 -8.85 -8.78
N GLY A 158 2.72 -9.19 -8.82
CA GLY A 158 2.21 -10.50 -8.39
C GLY A 158 1.89 -10.62 -6.91
N GLN A 159 2.12 -9.57 -6.11
CA GLN A 159 1.56 -9.51 -4.76
C GLN A 159 0.04 -9.42 -4.84
N VAL A 160 -0.68 -10.13 -3.96
CA VAL A 160 -2.15 -10.21 -4.05
C VAL A 160 -2.85 -8.86 -3.94
N TRP A 161 -2.28 -7.95 -3.14
CA TRP A 161 -2.80 -6.60 -2.95
C TRP A 161 -2.45 -5.65 -4.12
N SER A 162 -1.43 -5.93 -4.93
CA SER A 162 -0.98 -5.04 -6.00
C SER A 162 -1.65 -5.33 -7.36
N GLN A 163 -2.43 -6.41 -7.47
CA GLN A 163 -3.00 -6.85 -8.76
C GLN A 163 -3.86 -5.79 -9.44
N PHE A 164 -4.58 -4.98 -8.67
CA PHE A 164 -5.47 -3.93 -9.18
C PHE A 164 -4.82 -2.54 -9.23
N TYR A 165 -3.54 -2.45 -8.89
CA TYR A 165 -2.82 -1.17 -8.90
C TYR A 165 -2.37 -0.77 -10.32
N TYR A 166 -2.02 -1.73 -11.17
CA TYR A 166 -1.51 -1.47 -12.52
C TYR A 166 -2.60 -1.60 -13.59
N PRO A 167 -2.54 -0.79 -14.67
CA PRO A 167 -3.40 -0.98 -15.82
C PRO A 167 -3.06 -2.28 -16.57
N ASN A 168 -4.00 -2.76 -17.37
CA ASN A 168 -3.79 -3.95 -18.22
C ASN A 168 -2.59 -3.72 -19.16
N ASN A 169 -1.77 -4.76 -19.34
CA ASN A 169 -0.56 -4.75 -20.17
C ASN A 169 0.56 -3.81 -19.70
N PHE A 170 0.49 -3.24 -18.49
CA PHE A 170 1.54 -2.36 -17.95
C PHE A 170 2.96 -2.97 -18.03
N PHE A 171 3.08 -4.28 -17.82
CA PHE A 171 4.37 -4.99 -17.86
C PHE A 171 4.65 -5.74 -19.18
N LYS A 172 3.93 -5.46 -20.26
CA LYS A 172 4.05 -6.22 -21.52
C LYS A 172 5.26 -5.78 -22.37
N ASP A 173 5.63 -4.50 -22.32
CA ASP A 173 6.80 -3.96 -23.01
C ASP A 173 7.87 -3.57 -21.97
N THR A 174 8.85 -4.44 -21.79
CA THR A 174 9.99 -4.24 -20.88
C THR A 174 11.29 -4.02 -21.64
N SER A 175 11.21 -3.70 -22.93
CA SER A 175 12.37 -3.66 -23.84
C SER A 175 13.31 -2.47 -23.61
N GLY A 176 12.92 -1.50 -22.79
CA GLY A 176 13.68 -0.28 -22.49
C GLY A 176 14.44 -0.29 -21.16
N TYR A 177 14.77 -1.44 -20.57
CA TYR A 177 15.54 -1.50 -19.32
C TYR A 177 17.04 -1.21 -19.57
N GLY A 178 17.36 0.05 -19.88
CA GLY A 178 18.69 0.62 -19.77
C GLY A 178 18.89 1.24 -18.39
N ILE A 179 20.14 1.35 -17.93
CA ILE A 179 20.50 2.16 -16.75
C ILE A 179 21.40 3.28 -17.26
N SER A 180 20.83 4.20 -18.02
CA SER A 180 21.46 5.46 -18.39
C SER A 180 21.17 6.52 -17.32
N ILE A 181 22.03 7.52 -17.23
CA ILE A 181 21.89 8.61 -16.25
C ILE A 181 20.61 9.42 -16.51
N ASP A 182 20.23 9.60 -17.77
CA ASP A 182 18.97 10.26 -18.18
C ASP A 182 17.72 9.48 -17.71
N GLU A 183 17.79 8.15 -17.64
CA GLU A 183 16.68 7.32 -17.14
C GLU A 183 16.48 7.49 -15.63
N MET A 184 17.56 7.70 -14.86
CA MET A 184 17.49 7.85 -13.39
C MET A 184 16.75 9.14 -12.97
N ASP A 185 16.98 10.24 -13.69
CA ASP A 185 16.27 11.51 -13.47
C ASP A 185 14.80 11.40 -13.89
N SER A 186 14.51 10.64 -14.96
CA SER A 186 13.14 10.34 -15.40
C SER A 186 12.36 9.51 -14.38
N GLU A 187 12.98 8.49 -13.77
CA GLU A 187 12.36 7.67 -12.74
C GLU A 187 11.94 8.49 -11.51
N GLU A 188 12.76 9.46 -11.08
CA GLU A 188 12.42 10.30 -9.93
C GLU A 188 11.15 11.12 -10.19
N VAL A 189 11.02 11.70 -11.39
CA VAL A 189 9.84 12.47 -11.79
C VAL A 189 8.60 11.59 -11.79
N VAL A 190 8.68 10.39 -12.37
CA VAL A 190 7.55 9.44 -12.40
C VAL A 190 7.17 8.98 -10.99
N ARG A 191 8.16 8.64 -10.16
CA ARG A 191 7.95 8.21 -8.77
C ARG A 191 7.28 9.30 -7.93
N ARG A 192 7.75 10.55 -8.06
CA ARG A 192 7.15 11.72 -7.41
C ARG A 192 5.70 11.90 -7.85
N HIS A 193 5.44 11.83 -9.14
CA HIS A 193 4.11 11.98 -9.70
C HIS A 193 3.15 10.89 -9.20
N ARG A 194 3.59 9.62 -9.17
CA ARG A 194 2.83 8.49 -8.62
C ARG A 194 2.52 8.63 -7.14
N CYS A 195 3.47 9.09 -6.33
CA CYS A 195 3.24 9.36 -4.91
C CYS A 195 2.14 10.42 -4.71
N LEU A 196 2.21 11.53 -5.45
CA LEU A 196 1.19 12.58 -5.40
C LEU A 196 -0.17 12.07 -5.85
N TRP A 197 -0.21 11.32 -6.96
CA TRP A 197 -1.45 10.72 -7.49
C TRP A 197 -2.08 9.78 -6.45
N LEU A 198 -1.30 8.88 -5.84
CA LEU A 198 -1.76 8.00 -4.77
C LEU A 198 -2.32 8.77 -3.57
N GLY A 199 -1.65 9.86 -3.16
CA GLY A 199 -2.15 10.72 -2.09
C GLY A 199 -3.55 11.27 -2.37
N VAL A 200 -3.80 11.71 -3.60
CA VAL A 200 -5.14 12.14 -4.04
C VAL A 200 -6.13 10.98 -4.05
N GLN A 201 -5.75 9.81 -4.58
CA GLN A 201 -6.68 8.68 -4.64
C GLN A 201 -7.07 8.16 -3.25
N ILE A 202 -6.14 8.11 -2.29
CA ILE A 202 -6.44 7.72 -0.90
C ILE A 202 -7.44 8.71 -0.29
N ALA A 203 -7.24 10.00 -0.49
CA ALA A 203 -8.14 11.03 0.02
C ALA A 203 -9.54 11.00 -0.59
N LYS A 204 -9.71 10.43 -1.81
CA LYS A 204 -11.03 10.25 -2.44
C LYS A 204 -11.82 9.07 -1.87
N VAL A 205 -11.15 8.07 -1.32
CA VAL A 205 -11.75 6.84 -0.79
C VAL A 205 -12.00 6.93 0.73
N SER A 206 -11.40 7.93 1.38
CA SER A 206 -11.55 8.21 2.82
C SER A 206 -12.84 8.94 3.14
#